data_AF-A0A804I4Y9-F1
#
_entry.id   AF-A0A804I4Y9-F1
#
_cell.length_a   1.000
_cell.length_b   1.000
_cell.length_c   1.000
_cell.angle_alpha   90.00
_cell.angle_beta   90.00
_cell.angle_gamma   90.00
#
_symmetry.space_group_name_H-M   'P 1'
#
loop_
_entity.id
_entity.type
_entity.pdbx_description
1 polymer ?
#
loop_
_entity_poly.entity_id
_entity_poly.type
_entity_poly.pdbx_seq_one_letter_code
_entity_poly.pdbx_strand_id
1 'polypeptide(L)' 'MATGSGMFKFLRPRLRPQPTDVAAAATWGVAATATAVWLIQPFDWLKKQLFQNPEPEK' A
#
# COMPACT_ATOMS: atom_id res chain seq x y z
N MET A 1 19.01 11.44 5.25
CA MET A 1 17.64 11.02 4.85
C MET A 1 16.94 12.22 4.21
N ALA A 2 17.07 12.40 2.90
CA ALA A 2 16.44 13.51 2.18
C ALA A 2 15.14 13.01 1.52
N THR A 3 14.10 12.84 2.33
CA THR A 3 12.79 12.40 1.85
C THR A 3 12.00 13.63 1.38
N GLY A 4 11.93 13.85 0.07
CA GLY A 4 10.73 14.43 -0.57
C GLY A 4 10.43 15.93 -0.41
N SER A 5 11.35 16.79 0.04
CA SER A 5 11.06 18.24 0.23
C SER A 5 10.68 19.01 -1.07
N GLY A 6 10.75 18.38 -2.24
CA GLY A 6 10.47 18.99 -3.55
C GLY A 6 9.20 18.53 -4.28
N MET A 7 8.60 17.38 -3.92
CA MET A 7 7.59 16.72 -4.78
C MET A 7 6.28 17.50 -4.92
N PHE A 8 5.90 18.28 -3.90
CA PHE A 8 4.66 19.06 -3.87
C PHE A 8 4.91 20.57 -3.77
N LYS A 9 6.13 21.03 -4.05
CA LYS A 9 6.51 22.45 -3.90
C LYS A 9 5.75 23.36 -4.89
N PHE A 10 5.33 22.83 -6.03
CA PHE A 10 4.51 23.52 -7.03
C PHE A 10 3.05 23.73 -6.58
N LEU A 11 2.57 22.97 -5.59
CA LEU A 11 1.25 23.16 -5.01
C LEU A 11 1.27 24.31 -4.00
N ARG A 12 0.17 25.06 -3.93
CA ARG A 12 -0.05 26.07 -2.87
C ARG A 12 0.19 25.42 -1.51
N PRO A 13 0.85 26.07 -0.54
CA PRO A 13 1.22 25.47 0.75
C PRO A 13 0.08 24.75 1.48
N ARG A 14 -1.14 25.27 1.35
CA ARG A 14 -2.37 24.74 1.96
C ARG A 14 -2.92 23.47 1.29
N LEU A 15 -2.45 23.14 0.09
CA LEU A 15 -2.84 21.95 -0.68
C LEU A 15 -1.75 20.87 -0.68
N ARG A 16 -0.64 21.09 0.03
CA ARG A 16 0.44 20.11 0.12
C ARG A 16 0.04 19.05 1.14
N PRO A 17 0.04 17.76 0.77
CA PRO A 17 -0.17 16.69 1.73
C PRO A 17 0.90 16.78 2.81
N GLN A 18 0.51 16.78 4.09
CA GLN A 18 1.50 16.69 5.14
C GLN A 18 2.12 15.29 5.10
N PRO A 19 3.45 15.15 5.18
CA PRO A 19 4.11 13.85 5.19
C PRO A 19 3.54 12.91 6.27
N THR A 20 3.13 13.48 7.41
CA THR A 20 2.45 12.78 8.50
C THR A 20 1.13 12.17 8.07
N ASP A 21 0.31 12.90 7.30
CA ASP A 21 -0.99 12.40 6.83
C ASP A 21 -0.81 11.25 5.84
N VAL A 22 0.19 11.35 4.96
CA VAL A 22 0.54 10.28 4.01
C VAL A 22 1.03 9.04 4.75
N ALA A 23 1.91 9.21 5.74
CA ALA A 23 2.39 8.12 6.57
C ALA A 23 1.23 7.48 7.35
N ALA A 24 0.36 8.28 7.96
CA ALA A 24 -0.81 7.80 8.68
C ALA A 24 -1.77 7.03 7.77
N ALA A 25 -2.07 7.54 6.57
CA ALA A 25 -2.92 6.86 5.60
C ALA A 25 -2.31 5.51 5.18
N ALA A 26 -1.00 5.45 4.95
CA ALA A 26 -0.31 4.19 4.67
C ALA A 26 -0.40 3.21 5.85
N THR A 27 -0.15 3.67 7.08
CA THR A 27 -0.24 2.85 8.29
C THR A 27 -1.65 2.30 8.51
N TRP A 28 -2.67 3.16 8.42
CA TRP A 28 -4.07 2.74 8.57
C TRP A 28 -4.52 1.83 7.43
N GLY A 29 -4.03 2.04 6.20
CA GLY A 29 -4.28 1.14 5.07
C GLY A 29 -3.72 -0.26 5.31
N VAL A 30 -2.48 -0.36 5.81
CA VAL A 30 -1.87 -1.65 6.19
C VAL A 30 -2.66 -2.32 7.30
N ALA A 31 -3.03 -1.57 8.34
CA ALA A 31 -3.84 -2.09 9.44
C ALA A 31 -5.18 -2.65 8.95
N ALA A 32 -5.93 -1.88 8.15
CA ALA A 32 -7.21 -2.32 7.59
C ALA A 32 -7.07 -3.55 6.70
N THR A 33 -6.04 -3.60 5.86
CA THR A 33 -5.76 -4.75 5.00
C THR A 33 -5.43 -5.99 5.84
N ALA A 34 -4.59 -5.85 6.86
CA ALA A 34 -4.23 -6.93 7.76
C ALA A 34 -5.47 -7.45 8.53
N THR A 35 -6.33 -6.56 9.00
CA THR A 35 -7.60 -6.95 9.66
C THR A 35 -8.53 -7.69 8.70
N ALA A 36 -8.65 -7.24 7.44
CA ALA A 36 -9.46 -7.93 6.43
C ALA A 36 -8.93 -9.33 6.13
N VAL A 37 -7.61 -9.47 5.99
CA VAL A 37 -6.95 -10.77 5.80
C VAL A 37 -7.17 -11.68 7.01
N TRP A 38 -7.11 -11.14 8.23
CA TRP A 38 -7.35 -11.90 9.44
C TRP A 38 -8.80 -12.38 9.57
N LEU A 39 -9.78 -11.54 9.21
CA LEU A 39 -11.22 -11.88 9.29
C LEU A 39 -11.66 -12.89 8.24
N ILE A 40 -11.26 -12.70 6.98
CA ILE A 40 -11.72 -13.52 5.84
C ILE A 40 -10.87 -14.79 5.69
N GLN A 41 -9.65 -14.78 6.23
CA GLN A 41 -8.65 -15.84 6.08
C GLN A 41 -8.51 -16.38 4.64
N PRO A 42 -8.27 -15.52 3.63
CA PRO A 42 -8.36 -15.89 2.21
C PRO A 42 -7.15 -16.69 1.69
N PHE A 43 -6.45 -17.44 2.54
CA PHE A 43 -5.13 -18.01 2.22
C PHE A 43 -5.16 -19.01 1.08
N ASP A 44 -6.21 -19.82 0.94
CA ASP A 44 -6.28 -20.81 -0.14
C ASP A 44 -6.56 -20.18 -1.51
N TRP A 45 -7.34 -19.11 -1.54
CA TRP A 45 -7.48 -18.27 -2.73
C TRP A 45 -6.18 -17.53 -3.05
N LEU A 46 -5.50 -17.00 -2.03
CA LEU A 46 -4.25 -16.26 -2.19
C LEU A 46 -3.12 -17.15 -2.72
N LYS A 47 -3.02 -18.41 -2.26
CA LYS A 47 -2.07 -19.39 -2.79
C LYS A 47 -2.29 -19.65 -4.27
N LYS A 48 -3.56 -19.73 -4.70
CA LYS A 48 -3.90 -19.88 -6.12
C LYS A 48 -3.43 -18.68 -6.93
N GLN A 49 -3.65 -17.46 -6.45
CA GLN A 49 -3.26 -16.25 -7.18
C GLN A 49 -1.74 -16.01 -7.23
N LEU A 50 -1.01 -16.26 -6.13
CA LEU A 50 0.42 -15.98 -6.04
C LEU A 50 1.32 -17.09 -6.59
N PHE A 51 0.89 -18.36 -6.52
CA PHE A 51 1.75 -19.52 -6.84
C PHE A 51 1.29 -20.34 -8.04
N GLN A 52 0.13 -20.07 -8.67
CA GLN A 52 -0.29 -20.80 -9.88
C GLN A 52 0.31 -20.26 -11.19
N ASN A 53 1.16 -19.22 -11.17
CA ASN A 53 1.82 -18.74 -12.38
C ASN A 53 3.33 -19.03 -12.36
N PRO A 54 3.72 -20.31 -12.53
CA PRO A 54 4.84 -20.61 -13.40
C PRO A 54 4.56 -21.84 -14.28
N GLU A 55 3.78 -21.67 -15.35
CA GLU A 55 3.91 -22.50 -16.56
C GLU A 55 4.04 -21.58 -17.79
N PRO A 56 5.26 -21.09 -18.13
CA PRO A 56 5.59 -20.96 -19.53
C PRO A 56 5.76 -22.38 -20.09
N GLU A 57 4.66 -23.06 -20.38
CA GLU A 57 4.69 -24.24 -21.25
C GLU A 57 4.75 -23.75 -22.71
N LYS A 58 5.96 -23.37 -23.14
CA LYS A 58 6.58 -23.61 -24.47
C LYS A 58 7.88 -22.84 -24.65
#